data_AF-A0A257JHB9-F1
#
_entry.id   AF-A0A257JHB9-F1
#
_cell.length_a   1.000
_cell.length_b   1.000
_cell.length_c   1.000
_cell.angle_alpha   90.00
_cell.angle_beta   90.00
_cell.angle_gamma   90.00
#
_symmetry.space_group_name_H-M   'P 1'
#
loop_
_entity.id
_entity.type
_entity.pdbx_description
1 polymer ?
#
loop_
_entity_poly.entity_id
_entity_poly.type
_entity_poly.pdbx_seq_one_letter_code
_entity_poly.pdbx_strand_id
1 'polypeptide(L)'
;MIIDAHQHFWQLARGDYDWLSPDYLPLYRDFLPADLQPMRDRHGIAGTILVQAAATEAETRFCFGLARETPWILGVTGWCDFEAD
;
A
#
# COMPACT_ATOMS: atom_id res chain seq x y z
N MET A 1 -14.16 16.31 -4.63
CA MET A 1 -12.94 15.66 -4.12
C MET A 1 -12.89 14.27 -4.75
N ILE A 2 -11.83 13.94 -5.50
CA ILE A 2 -11.67 12.61 -6.12
C ILE A 2 -10.77 11.77 -5.22
N ILE A 3 -11.20 10.56 -4.86
CA ILE A 3 -10.44 9.62 -4.04
C ILE A 3 -10.15 8.38 -4.86
N ASP A 4 -8.91 7.94 -4.88
CA ASP A 4 -8.55 6.59 -5.35
C ASP A 4 -8.82 5.61 -4.21
N ALA A 5 -9.86 4.79 -4.37
CA ALA A 5 -10.33 3.90 -3.32
C ALA A 5 -9.52 2.60 -3.22
N HIS A 6 -8.55 2.35 -4.11
CA HIS A 6 -7.82 1.08 -4.12
C HIS A 6 -6.42 1.23 -4.71
N GLN A 7 -5.41 1.27 -3.84
CA GLN A 7 -4.01 1.15 -4.22
C GLN A 7 -3.21 0.37 -3.17
N HIS A 8 -2.01 -0.08 -3.55
CA HIS A 8 -1.10 -0.83 -2.71
C HIS A 8 0.30 -0.20 -2.69
N PHE A 9 1.00 -0.34 -1.57
CA PHE A 9 2.44 -0.11 -1.46
C PHE A 9 3.13 -1.37 -1.00
N TRP A 10 4.36 -1.57 -1.44
CA TRP A 10 5.17 -2.71 -0.99
C TRP A 10 6.67 -2.37 -1.02
N GLN A 11 7.41 -3.08 -0.16
CA GLN A 11 8.87 -3.00 -0.08
C GLN A 11 9.43 -4.41 -0.12
N LEU A 12 10.27 -4.73 -1.10
CA LEU A 12 10.83 -6.08 -1.29
C LEU A 12 11.49 -6.62 -0.02
N ALA A 13 12.11 -5.74 0.77
CA ALA A 13 12.78 -6.10 2.03
C ALA A 13 11.84 -6.68 3.10
N ARG A 14 10.52 -6.49 3.01
CA ARG A 14 9.55 -7.12 3.93
C ARG A 14 9.45 -8.63 3.72
N GLY A 15 9.65 -9.09 2.48
CA GLY A 15 9.76 -10.51 2.15
C GLY A 15 8.49 -11.35 2.36
N ASP A 16 7.34 -10.74 2.68
CA ASP A 16 6.08 -11.42 2.99
C ASP A 16 5.03 -11.33 1.86
N TYR A 17 5.47 -11.02 0.64
CA TYR A 17 4.62 -10.96 -0.55
C TYR A 17 4.70 -12.25 -1.36
N ASP A 18 3.95 -13.28 -0.97
CA ASP A 18 3.97 -14.60 -1.63
C ASP A 18 3.59 -14.55 -3.13
N TRP A 19 2.88 -13.52 -3.55
CA TRP A 19 2.48 -13.29 -4.94
C TRP A 19 3.56 -12.61 -5.78
N LEU A 20 4.62 -12.05 -5.17
CA LEU A 20 5.61 -11.22 -5.85
C LEU A 20 6.86 -12.05 -6.20
N SER A 21 7.15 -12.15 -7.50
CA SER A 21 8.29 -12.90 -8.06
C SER A 21 9.15 -11.99 -8.95
N PRO A 22 10.47 -12.24 -9.05
CA PRO A 22 11.34 -11.60 -10.04
C PRO A 22 10.82 -11.67 -11.48
N ASP A 23 10.00 -12.67 -11.80
CA ASP A 23 9.41 -12.86 -13.13
C ASP A 23 8.33 -11.81 -13.45
N TYR A 24 7.78 -11.13 -12.44
CA TYR A 24 6.72 -10.13 -12.58
C TYR A 24 7.27 -8.70 -12.72
N LEU A 25 8.22 -8.48 -13.62
CA LEU A 25 8.56 -7.11 -14.02
C LEU A 25 7.36 -6.49 -14.75
N PRO A 26 6.94 -5.25 -14.42
CA PRO A 26 7.67 -4.21 -13.67
C PRO A 26 7.38 -4.13 -12.16
N LEU A 27 6.62 -5.07 -11.59
CA LEU A 27 6.17 -5.03 -10.19
C LEU A 27 7.28 -5.38 -9.19
N TYR A 28 8.31 -6.12 -9.62
CA TYR A 28 9.43 -6.56 -8.76
C TYR A 28 10.41 -5.43 -8.40
N ARG A 29 9.93 -4.44 -7.66
CA ARG A 29 10.66 -3.32 -7.05
C ARG A 29 9.84 -2.75 -5.91
N ASP A 30 10.42 -1.84 -5.14
CA ASP A 30 9.67 -1.07 -4.15
C ASP A 30 8.70 -0.09 -4.84
N PHE A 31 7.49 0.00 -4.29
CA PHE A 31 6.51 1.02 -4.62
C PHE A 31 6.07 1.69 -3.32
N LEU A 32 6.36 2.99 -3.22
CA LEU A 32 6.17 3.80 -2.01
C LEU A 32 5.41 5.10 -2.33
N PRO A 33 4.99 5.88 -1.31
CA PRO A 33 4.25 7.13 -1.54
C PRO A 33 4.88 8.09 -2.56
N ALA A 34 6.22 8.16 -2.60
CA ALA A 34 6.95 9.01 -3.55
C ALA A 34 6.77 8.58 -5.02
N ASP A 35 6.53 7.30 -5.30
CA ASP A 35 6.25 6.80 -6.65
C ASP A 35 4.84 7.23 -7.13
N LEU A 36 3.86 7.24 -6.23
CA LEU A 36 2.47 7.55 -6.57
C LEU A 36 2.18 9.05 -6.60
N GLN A 37 2.81 9.85 -5.74
CA GLN A 37 2.51 11.27 -5.59
C GLN A 37 2.50 12.07 -6.90
N PRO A 38 3.49 11.93 -7.81
CA PRO A 38 3.47 12.64 -9.10
C PRO A 38 2.27 12.27 -9.98
N MET A 39 1.89 10.99 -9.99
CA MET A 39 0.73 10.53 -10.76
C MET A 39 -0.57 11.04 -10.15
N ARG A 40 -0.68 10.96 -8.82
CA ARG A 40 -1.83 11.48 -8.07
C ARG A 40 -2.05 12.96 -8.38
N ASP A 41 -1.01 13.78 -8.30
CA ASP A 41 -1.08 15.22 -8.54
C ASP A 41 -1.47 15.53 -9.99
N ARG A 42 -0.88 14.82 -10.96
CA ARG A 42 -1.23 14.94 -12.37
C ARG A 42 -2.70 14.65 -12.66
N HIS A 43 -3.30 13.71 -11.94
CA HIS A 43 -4.69 13.29 -12.15
C HIS A 43 -5.71 13.95 -11.22
N GLY A 44 -5.28 14.87 -10.35
CA GLY A 44 -6.17 15.58 -9.42
C GLY A 44 -6.81 14.67 -8.38
N ILE A 45 -6.16 13.55 -8.04
CA ILE A 45 -6.61 12.66 -6.97
C ILE A 45 -6.27 13.32 -5.62
N ALA A 46 -7.29 13.63 -4.83
CA ALA A 46 -7.11 14.38 -3.58
C ALA A 46 -6.60 13.50 -2.43
N GLY A 47 -6.83 12.18 -2.50
CA GLY A 47 -6.36 11.23 -1.50
C GLY A 47 -6.61 9.78 -1.93
N THR A 48 -6.10 8.84 -1.14
CA THR A 48 -6.18 7.40 -1.45
C THR A 48 -6.63 6.57 -0.25
N ILE A 49 -7.16 5.38 -0.50
CA ILE A 49 -7.29 4.31 0.48
C ILE A 49 -6.18 3.27 0.19
N LEU A 50 -5.33 3.03 1.19
CA LEU A 50 -4.25 2.06 1.11
C LEU A 50 -4.76 0.67 1.52
N VAL A 51 -4.74 -0.28 0.60
CA VAL A 51 -5.19 -1.67 0.83
C VAL A 51 -3.96 -2.54 1.03
N GLN A 52 -3.99 -3.44 2.03
CA GLN A 52 -2.94 -4.43 2.28
C GLN A 52 -2.52 -5.17 1.00
N ALA A 53 -1.24 -5.50 0.87
CA ALA A 53 -0.71 -6.33 -0.21
C ALA A 53 -0.21 -7.71 0.27
N ALA A 54 -0.13 -7.94 1.58
CA ALA A 54 0.21 -9.23 2.18
C ALA A 54 -0.74 -9.58 3.32
N ALA A 55 -1.02 -10.88 3.49
CA ALA A 55 -1.93 -11.41 4.49
C ALA A 55 -1.26 -11.56 5.87
N THR A 56 -0.70 -10.47 6.39
CA THR A 56 0.00 -10.46 7.68
C THR A 56 -0.38 -9.24 8.52
N GLU A 57 -0.39 -9.37 9.85
CA GLU A 57 -0.52 -8.17 10.72
C GLU A 57 0.63 -7.18 10.52
N ALA A 58 1.82 -7.68 10.15
CA ALA A 58 2.98 -6.86 9.88
C ALA A 58 2.74 -5.93 8.67
N GLU A 59 1.94 -6.34 7.69
CA GLU A 59 1.50 -5.50 6.58
C GLU A 59 0.58 -4.38 7.05
N THR A 60 -0.42 -4.70 7.87
CA THR A 60 -1.32 -3.68 8.45
C THR A 60 -0.55 -2.61 9.23
N ARG A 61 0.45 -3.02 10.03
CA ARG A 61 1.32 -2.08 10.76
C ARG A 61 2.16 -1.21 9.82
N PHE A 62 2.66 -1.78 8.74
CA PHE A 62 3.39 -1.02 7.70
C PHE A 62 2.49 -0.02 6.98
N CYS A 63 1.29 -0.42 6.57
CA CYS A 63 0.32 0.49 5.96
C CYS A 63 -0.02 1.66 6.89
N PHE A 64 -0.24 1.42 8.19
CA PHE A 64 -0.45 2.49 9.16
C PHE A 64 0.79 3.38 9.35
N GLY A 65 1.99 2.81 9.30
CA GLY A 65 3.24 3.58 9.30
C GLY A 65 3.29 4.57 8.14
N LEU A 66 3.04 4.10 6.91
CA LEU A 66 2.96 4.95 5.73
C LEU A 66 1.88 6.02 5.86
N ALA A 67 0.69 5.67 6.31
CA ALA A 67 -0.42 6.60 6.47
C ALA A 67 -0.12 7.72 7.48
N ARG A 68 0.62 7.44 8.55
CA ARG A 68 1.05 8.45 9.53
C ARG A 68 2.01 9.48 8.95
N GLU A 69 2.84 9.08 8.00
CA GLU A 69 3.83 9.95 7.35
C GLU A 69 3.30 10.62 6.07
N THR A 70 2.14 10.17 5.59
CA THR A 70 1.61 10.50 4.28
C THR A 70 0.16 11.00 4.38
N PRO A 71 -0.08 12.31 4.62
CA PRO A 71 -1.40 12.84 4.98
C PRO A 71 -2.53 12.64 3.96
N TRP A 72 -2.18 12.31 2.72
CA TRP A 72 -3.12 12.06 1.63
C TRP A 72 -3.55 10.59 1.53
N ILE A 73 -2.99 9.71 2.33
CA ILE A 73 -3.56 8.39 2.59
C ILE A 73 -4.66 8.60 3.64
N LEU A 74 -5.91 8.58 3.19
CA LEU A 74 -7.07 8.97 4.00
C LEU A 74 -7.67 7.80 4.78
N GLY A 75 -7.26 6.57 4.46
CA GLY A 75 -7.70 5.36 5.13
C GLY A 75 -6.82 4.16 4.77
N VAL A 76 -6.91 3.13 5.60
CA VAL A 76 -6.20 1.86 5.43
C VAL A 76 -7.22 0.72 5.52
N THR A 77 -7.20 -0.16 4.52
CA THR A 77 -7.84 -1.48 4.56
C THR A 77 -6.77 -2.50 4.91
N GLY A 78 -6.60 -2.72 6.22
CA GLY A 78 -5.63 -3.66 6.75
C GLY A 78 -6.11 -5.11 6.70
N TRP A 79 -5.17 -6.02 6.95
CA TRP A 79 -5.41 -7.42 7.25
C TRP A 79 -5.44 -7.66 8.76
N CYS A 80 -6.33 -8.53 9.22
CA CYS A 80 -6.20 -9.19 10.51
C CYS A 80 -6.73 -10.61 10.39
N ASP A 81 -6.30 -11.47 11.30
CA ASP A 81 -6.83 -12.82 11.38
C ASP A 81 -8.25 -12.76 11.97
N PHE A 82 -9.24 -13.18 11.19
CA PHE A 82 -10.64 -13.23 11.65
C PHE A 82 -10.93 -14.49 12.47
N GLU A 83 -9.98 -15.43 12.55
CA GLU A 83 -10.09 -16.68 13.31
C GLU A 83 -9.25 -16.65 14.61
N ALA A 84 -8.58 -15.54 14.91
CA ALA A 84 -7.84 -15.38 16.16
C ALA A 84 -8.77 -15.25 17.38
N ASP A 85 -8.41 -15.92 18.48
CA ASP A 85 -9.13 -15.93 19.77
C ASP A 85 -9.15 -14.57 20.49
#